data_AF-A0A6B3UPU4-F1
#
_entry.id   AF-A0A6B3UPU4-F1
#
_cell.length_a   1.000
_cell.length_b   1.000
_cell.length_c   1.000
_cell.angle_alpha   90.00
_cell.angle_beta   90.00
_cell.angle_gamma   90.00
#
_symmetry.space_group_name_H-M   'P 1'
#
loop_
_entity.id
_entity.type
_entity.pdbx_description
1 polymer ?
#
loop_
_entity_poly.entity_id
_entity_poly.type
_entity_poly.pdbx_seq_one_letter_code
_entity_poly.pdbx_strand_id
1 'polypeptide(L)'
;MSDANDNNDGGNKPASGGRPPLTLKPRAAGSVSTGTVRQSFSHGRSKTVVVETKRRRVEGAPEKPAQQAFEVKPRPQAPAPEAREAKPSAASAAAGGLSAGEMEARRRAIEGARVEQDRRDAERGAAEAAQRAQEDA
;
A
#
# COMPACT_ATOMS: atom_id res chain seq x y z
N MET A 1 -33.18 -5.91 -52.13
CA MET A 1 -32.50 -6.87 -51.24
C MET A 1 -32.12 -6.08 -50.00
N SER A 2 -32.96 -6.08 -48.96
CA SER A 2 -32.91 -6.97 -47.78
C SER A 2 -31.81 -6.57 -46.78
N ASP A 3 -32.27 -5.88 -45.73
CA ASP A 3 -31.95 -6.02 -44.29
C ASP A 3 -30.62 -6.66 -43.84
N ALA A 4 -29.83 -5.94 -43.03
CA ALA A 4 -29.32 -6.46 -41.75
C ALA A 4 -28.72 -5.34 -40.87
N ASN A 5 -29.40 -5.15 -39.76
CA ASN A 5 -29.17 -4.31 -38.59
C ASN A 5 -27.95 -4.79 -37.75
N ASP A 6 -27.14 -3.88 -37.20
CA ASP A 6 -26.37 -4.15 -35.97
C ASP A 6 -26.62 -3.02 -34.97
N ASN A 7 -27.52 -3.33 -34.05
CA ASN A 7 -27.91 -2.51 -32.91
C ASN A 7 -26.87 -2.67 -31.80
N ASN A 8 -26.24 -1.56 -31.39
CA ASN A 8 -25.83 -1.42 -29.98
C ASN A 8 -25.94 0.03 -29.50
N ASP A 9 -27.18 0.48 -29.34
CA ASP A 9 -27.54 1.65 -28.54
C ASP A 9 -27.29 1.35 -27.05
N GLY A 10 -26.02 1.48 -26.64
CA GLY A 10 -25.59 1.48 -25.25
C GLY A 10 -25.46 2.89 -24.68
N GLY A 11 -26.53 3.68 -24.77
CA GLY A 11 -26.83 4.84 -23.92
C GLY A 11 -25.72 5.87 -23.64
N ASN A 12 -25.42 6.75 -24.60
CA ASN A 12 -24.98 8.12 -24.31
C ASN A 12 -25.09 9.02 -25.54
N LYS A 13 -26.30 9.44 -25.94
CA LYS A 13 -26.46 10.50 -26.95
C LYS A 13 -26.14 11.86 -26.30
N PRO A 14 -25.15 12.62 -26.79
CA PRO A 14 -24.96 13.99 -26.33
C PRO A 14 -26.10 14.85 -26.88
N ALA A 15 -26.94 15.36 -25.98
CA ALA A 15 -27.82 16.47 -26.32
C ALA A 15 -26.95 17.70 -26.62
N SER A 16 -27.06 18.22 -27.84
CA SER A 16 -26.38 19.41 -28.39
C SER A 16 -24.87 19.29 -28.69
N GLY A 17 -24.56 19.14 -29.98
CA GLY A 17 -23.46 19.82 -30.71
C GLY A 17 -22.00 19.66 -30.29
N GLY A 18 -21.66 18.94 -29.21
CA GLY A 18 -20.30 18.83 -28.70
C GLY A 18 -19.73 17.41 -28.80
N ARG A 19 -18.45 17.30 -29.19
CA ARG A 19 -17.68 16.05 -29.03
C ARG A 19 -17.64 15.70 -27.54
N PRO A 20 -17.86 14.43 -27.16
CA PRO A 20 -17.82 14.04 -25.76
C PRO A 20 -16.45 14.36 -25.14
N PRO A 21 -16.40 14.77 -23.86
CA PRO A 21 -15.15 15.07 -23.19
C PRO A 21 -14.26 13.81 -23.16
N LEU A 22 -13.00 13.95 -23.57
CA LEU A 22 -11.98 12.91 -23.51
C LEU A 22 -11.65 12.61 -22.04
N THR A 23 -12.46 11.78 -21.38
CA THR A 23 -12.18 11.31 -20.03
C THR A 23 -11.49 9.95 -20.11
N LEU A 24 -10.28 9.86 -19.56
CA LEU A 24 -9.59 8.58 -19.41
C LEU A 24 -10.30 7.81 -18.30
N LYS A 25 -10.86 6.64 -18.61
CA LYS A 25 -11.32 5.70 -17.59
C LYS A 25 -10.09 5.35 -16.72
N PRO A 26 -10.11 5.56 -15.39
CA PRO A 26 -9.00 5.14 -14.55
C PRO A 26 -8.81 3.64 -14.73
N ARG A 27 -7.60 3.23 -15.15
CA ARG A 27 -7.28 1.81 -15.30
C ARG A 27 -7.25 1.20 -13.91
N ALA A 28 -8.11 0.21 -13.68
CA ALA A 28 -8.28 -0.46 -12.39
C ALA A 28 -6.98 -1.11 -11.87
N ALA A 29 -6.03 -1.42 -12.77
CA ALA A 29 -4.72 -1.94 -12.41
C ALA A 29 -3.65 -0.85 -12.59
N GLY A 30 -3.10 -0.35 -11.48
CA GLY A 30 -1.84 0.42 -11.46
C GLY A 30 -1.94 1.93 -11.68
N SER A 31 -3.11 2.48 -12.01
CA SER A 31 -3.28 3.94 -12.06
C SER A 31 -3.73 4.49 -10.70
N VAL A 32 -3.02 5.50 -10.19
CA VAL A 32 -3.44 6.24 -8.99
C VAL A 32 -4.58 7.18 -9.34
N SER A 33 -5.55 7.31 -8.44
CA SER A 33 -6.71 8.19 -8.64
C SER A 33 -6.27 9.65 -8.78
N THR A 34 -6.96 10.43 -9.61
CA THR A 34 -6.72 11.88 -9.74
C THR A 34 -6.82 12.55 -8.37
N GLY A 35 -5.77 13.27 -7.97
CA GLY A 35 -5.68 13.86 -6.63
C GLY A 35 -5.01 12.95 -5.59
N THR A 36 -4.43 11.82 -5.98
CA THR A 36 -3.60 10.98 -5.10
C THR A 36 -2.30 10.56 -5.79
N VAL A 37 -1.22 10.47 -5.04
CA VAL A 37 0.10 10.05 -5.53
C VAL A 37 0.63 8.91 -4.68
N ARG A 38 1.26 7.91 -5.31
CA ARG A 38 1.98 6.86 -4.60
C ARG A 38 3.37 7.37 -4.25
N GLN A 39 3.56 7.74 -2.98
CA GLN A 39 4.81 8.29 -2.46
C GLN A 39 5.61 7.19 -1.75
N SER A 40 6.93 7.21 -1.93
CA SER A 40 7.87 6.40 -1.15
C SER A 40 8.29 7.18 0.10
N PHE A 41 8.18 6.55 1.26
CA PHE A 41 8.71 7.07 2.53
C PHE A 41 10.05 6.42 2.82
N SER A 42 10.94 7.16 3.49
CA SER A 42 12.32 6.73 3.83
C SER A 42 12.41 5.37 4.55
N HIS A 43 11.34 4.96 5.25
CA HIS A 43 11.25 3.69 5.98
C HIS A 43 10.74 2.50 5.12
N GLY A 44 10.92 2.56 3.80
CA GLY A 44 10.62 1.44 2.89
C GLY A 44 9.14 1.18 2.60
N ARG A 45 8.25 2.13 2.94
CA ARG A 45 6.81 2.00 2.68
C ARG A 45 6.40 2.88 1.51
N SER A 46 5.67 2.31 0.55
CA SER A 46 4.95 3.08 -0.47
C SER A 46 3.49 3.23 -0.05
N LYS A 47 3.01 4.45 0.16
CA LYS A 47 1.61 4.72 0.54
C LYS A 47 0.97 5.72 -0.43
N THR A 48 -0.36 5.66 -0.51
CA THR A 48 -1.14 6.64 -1.27
C THR A 48 -1.34 7.89 -0.43
N VAL A 49 -0.93 9.03 -0.96
CA VAL A 49 -1.07 10.35 -0.32
C VAL A 49 -2.02 11.19 -1.15
N VAL A 50 -2.96 11.88 -0.50
CA VAL A 50 -3.92 12.78 -1.16
C VAL A 50 -3.24 14.13 -1.41
N VAL A 51 -3.43 14.68 -2.61
CA VAL A 51 -2.96 16.00 -3.01
C VAL A 51 -4.16 16.95 -3.03
N GLU A 52 -4.25 17.79 -2.00
CA GLU A 52 -5.24 18.87 -1.94
C GLU A 52 -4.71 20.10 -2.66
N THR A 53 -5.12 20.33 -3.91
CA THR A 53 -4.76 21.55 -4.65
C THR A 53 -5.79 22.64 -4.40
N LYS A 54 -5.46 23.64 -3.59
CA LYS A 54 -6.27 24.84 -3.43
C LYS A 54 -6.17 25.70 -4.69
N ARG A 55 -7.31 25.99 -5.33
CA ARG A 55 -7.33 26.88 -6.50
C ARG A 55 -6.99 28.32 -6.05
N ARG A 56 -6.05 28.95 -6.75
CA ARG A 56 -5.70 30.35 -6.53
C ARG A 56 -6.93 31.22 -6.82
N ARG A 57 -7.31 32.04 -5.83
CA ARG A 57 -8.36 33.05 -5.98
C ARG A 57 -7.86 34.11 -6.96
N VAL A 58 -8.59 34.33 -8.05
CA VAL A 58 -8.32 35.45 -8.96
C VAL A 58 -8.91 36.69 -8.30
N GLU A 59 -8.05 37.66 -7.98
CA GLU A 59 -8.43 38.96 -7.42
C GLU A 59 -9.29 39.69 -8.46
N GLY A 60 -10.61 39.70 -8.27
CA GLY A 60 -11.55 40.30 -9.22
C GLY A 60 -13.01 39.84 -9.07
N ALA A 61 -13.27 38.71 -8.40
CA ALA A 61 -14.62 38.27 -8.08
C ALA A 61 -14.99 38.63 -6.61
N PRO A 62 -15.99 39.50 -6.37
CA PRO A 62 -16.46 39.77 -5.02
C PRO A 62 -17.39 38.64 -4.59
N GLU A 63 -16.88 37.67 -3.83
CA GLU A 63 -17.75 36.77 -3.07
C GLU A 63 -17.29 36.63 -1.62
N LYS A 64 -18.29 36.61 -0.74
CA LYS A 64 -18.20 36.58 0.72
C LYS A 64 -17.20 35.53 1.23
N PRO A 65 -16.55 35.75 2.40
CA PRO A 65 -15.72 34.72 3.01
C PRO A 65 -16.60 33.54 3.42
N ALA A 66 -16.64 32.50 2.60
CA ALA A 66 -17.13 31.20 3.04
C ALA A 66 -16.09 30.65 4.01
N GLN A 67 -16.31 30.86 5.31
CA GLN A 67 -15.74 30.03 6.34
C GLN A 67 -16.27 28.62 6.10
N GLN A 68 -15.50 27.79 5.39
CA GLN A 68 -15.80 26.37 5.29
C GLN A 68 -15.43 25.75 6.64
N ALA A 69 -16.40 25.78 7.55
CA ALA A 69 -16.37 24.96 8.75
C ALA A 69 -16.34 23.49 8.31
N PHE A 70 -15.34 22.76 8.76
CA PHE A 70 -15.26 21.32 8.57
C PHE A 70 -16.29 20.67 9.51
N GLU A 71 -17.43 20.26 8.96
CA GLU A 71 -18.41 19.44 9.67
C GLU A 71 -17.86 18.00 9.75
N VAL A 72 -17.22 17.66 10.88
CA VAL A 72 -16.90 16.26 11.21
C VAL A 72 -18.18 15.62 11.72
N LYS A 73 -18.89 14.91 10.83
CA LYS A 73 -20.08 14.13 11.20
C LYS A 73 -19.66 13.02 12.18
N PRO A 74 -20.16 12.98 13.43
CA PRO A 74 -19.83 11.88 14.34
C PRO A 74 -20.42 10.58 13.79
N ARG A 75 -19.55 9.57 13.64
CA ARG A 75 -19.96 8.20 13.34
C ARG A 75 -20.84 7.69 14.49
N PRO A 76 -22.00 7.06 14.24
CA PRO A 76 -22.80 6.49 15.32
C PRO A 76 -21.96 5.45 16.07
N GLN A 77 -21.87 5.59 17.39
CA GLN A 77 -21.34 4.54 18.26
C GLN A 77 -22.29 3.34 18.17
N ALA A 78 -21.79 2.23 17.63
CA ALA A 78 -22.42 0.94 17.85
C ALA A 78 -22.31 0.59 19.35
N PRO A 79 -23.30 -0.09 19.95
CA PRO A 79 -23.24 -0.49 21.35
C PRO A 79 -22.00 -1.36 21.60
N ALA A 80 -21.28 -1.03 22.67
CA ALA A 80 -20.10 -1.77 23.10
C ALA A 80 -20.48 -3.23 23.40
N PRO A 81 -19.74 -4.23 22.89
CA PRO A 81 -19.93 -5.60 23.32
C PRO A 81 -19.55 -5.71 24.80
N GLU A 82 -20.42 -6.34 25.59
CA GLU A 82 -20.17 -6.69 26.98
C GLU A 82 -18.83 -7.40 27.15
N ALA A 83 -18.13 -7.04 28.22
CA ALA A 83 -16.83 -7.56 28.59
C ALA A 83 -16.87 -9.10 28.73
N ARG A 84 -16.51 -9.80 27.67
CA ARG A 84 -16.03 -11.17 27.78
C ARG A 84 -14.67 -11.10 28.45
N GLU A 85 -14.55 -11.78 29.59
CA GLU A 85 -13.29 -11.95 30.32
C GLU A 85 -12.14 -12.20 29.35
N ALA A 86 -11.17 -11.29 29.38
CA ALA A 86 -10.02 -11.33 28.51
C ALA A 86 -9.16 -12.54 28.88
N LYS A 87 -9.29 -13.62 28.11
CA LYS A 87 -8.15 -14.50 27.85
C LYS A 87 -6.99 -13.61 27.39
N PRO A 88 -5.73 -13.83 27.83
CA PRO A 88 -4.61 -12.98 27.45
C PRO A 88 -4.56 -12.91 25.94
N SER A 89 -5.04 -11.78 25.44
CA SER A 89 -5.20 -11.52 24.03
C SER A 89 -3.82 -11.26 23.49
N ALA A 90 -3.47 -11.97 22.41
CA ALA A 90 -2.33 -11.68 21.56
C ALA A 90 -2.33 -10.23 20.99
N ALA A 91 -3.26 -9.37 21.40
CA ALA A 91 -3.36 -7.96 21.07
C ALA A 91 -2.13 -7.11 21.47
N SER A 92 -1.22 -7.58 22.33
CA SER A 92 0.06 -6.88 22.53
C SER A 92 0.99 -6.96 21.31
N ALA A 93 0.77 -7.91 20.40
CA ALA A 93 1.50 -7.98 19.12
C ALA A 93 1.00 -6.96 18.09
N ALA A 94 -0.18 -6.36 18.31
CA ALA A 94 -0.80 -5.41 17.39
C ALA A 94 -0.33 -3.96 17.59
N ALA A 95 0.44 -3.66 18.65
CA ALA A 95 0.96 -2.33 18.98
C ALA A 95 2.45 -2.14 18.62
N GLY A 96 2.93 -2.83 17.58
CA GLY A 96 4.20 -2.50 16.91
C GLY A 96 5.48 -3.04 17.56
N GLY A 97 5.38 -3.91 18.57
CA GLY A 97 6.52 -4.59 19.19
C GLY A 97 6.38 -6.12 19.15
N LEU A 98 7.50 -6.82 19.01
CA LEU A 98 7.57 -8.27 19.21
C LEU A 98 7.38 -8.58 20.70
N SER A 99 6.62 -9.64 21.02
CA SER A 99 6.57 -10.16 22.38
C SER A 99 7.96 -10.64 22.83
N ALA A 100 8.18 -10.76 24.15
CA ALA A 100 9.46 -11.23 24.69
C ALA A 100 9.85 -12.63 24.15
N GLY A 101 8.87 -13.54 24.04
CA GLY A 101 9.08 -14.87 23.47
C GLY A 101 9.42 -14.84 21.97
N GLU A 102 8.81 -13.93 21.19
CA GLU A 102 9.17 -13.76 19.77
C GLU A 102 10.57 -13.15 19.60
N MET A 103 10.98 -12.21 20.48
CA MET A 103 12.34 -11.68 20.46
C MET A 103 13.37 -12.75 20.74
N GLU A 104 13.11 -13.64 21.71
CA GLU A 104 13.99 -14.76 22.04
C GLU A 104 14.05 -15.78 20.91
N ALA A 105 12.90 -16.17 20.34
CA ALA A 105 12.83 -17.04 19.17
C ALA A 105 13.63 -16.47 17.98
N ARG A 106 13.53 -15.16 17.76
CA ARG A 106 14.29 -14.46 16.72
C ARG A 106 15.79 -14.48 16.99
N ARG A 107 16.23 -14.26 18.23
CA ARG A 107 17.65 -14.34 18.61
C ARG A 107 18.20 -15.75 18.35
N ARG A 108 17.49 -16.78 18.80
CA ARG A 108 17.87 -18.18 18.58
C ARG A 108 17.96 -18.54 17.08
N ALA A 109 17.04 -18.04 16.26
CA ALA A 109 17.08 -18.25 14.82
C ALA A 109 18.30 -17.59 14.16
N ILE A 110 18.65 -16.37 14.58
CA ILE A 110 19.84 -15.66 14.06
C ILE A 110 21.13 -16.37 14.48
N GLU A 111 21.23 -16.80 15.73
CA GLU A 111 22.38 -17.56 16.22
C GLU A 111 22.55 -18.88 15.48
N GLY A 112 21.46 -19.63 15.28
CA GLY A 112 21.48 -20.86 14.48
C GLY A 112 21.94 -20.63 13.04
N ALA A 113 21.43 -19.57 12.39
CA ALA A 113 21.85 -19.21 11.04
C ALA A 113 23.34 -18.86 10.94
N ARG A 114 23.89 -18.16 11.95
CA ARG A 114 25.33 -17.85 12.01
C ARG A 114 26.18 -19.11 12.13
N VAL A 115 25.81 -20.03 13.04
CA VAL A 115 26.53 -21.30 13.22
C VAL A 115 26.51 -22.14 11.94
N GLU A 116 25.36 -22.21 11.25
CA GLU A 116 25.29 -22.92 9.97
C GLU A 116 26.15 -22.27 8.89
N GLN A 117 26.19 -20.94 8.85
CA GLN A 117 27.01 -20.20 7.91
C GLN A 117 28.49 -20.47 8.16
N ASP A 118 28.96 -20.35 9.40
CA ASP A 118 30.35 -20.61 9.76
C ASP A 118 30.76 -22.05 9.41
N ARG A 119 29.87 -23.02 9.63
CA ARG A 119 30.11 -24.42 9.24
C ARG A 119 30.26 -24.56 7.73
N ARG A 120 29.35 -23.98 6.95
CA ARG A 120 29.43 -24.01 5.47
C ARG A 120 30.69 -23.31 4.97
N ASP A 121 31.12 -22.25 5.62
CA ASP A 121 32.29 -21.49 5.23
C ASP A 121 33.58 -22.28 5.52
N ALA A 122 33.63 -22.98 6.65
CA ALA A 122 34.72 -23.92 6.97
C ALA A 122 34.77 -25.11 6.00
N GLU A 123 33.62 -25.70 5.67
CA GLU A 123 33.53 -26.78 4.68
C GLU A 123 34.03 -26.33 3.30
N ARG A 124 33.65 -25.13 2.84
CA ARG A 124 34.14 -24.55 1.59
C ARG A 124 35.64 -24.30 1.63
N GLY A 125 36.16 -23.70 2.71
CA GLY A 125 37.59 -23.46 2.86
C GLY A 125 38.43 -24.74 2.87
N ALA A 126 37.93 -25.80 3.53
CA ALA A 126 38.58 -27.11 3.53
C ALA A 126 38.57 -27.75 2.12
N ALA A 127 37.45 -27.65 1.39
CA ALA A 127 37.36 -28.14 0.02
C ALA A 127 38.29 -27.38 -0.92
N GLU A 128 38.36 -26.05 -0.83
CA GLU A 128 39.28 -25.22 -1.63
C GLU A 128 40.75 -25.53 -1.31
N ALA A 129 41.11 -25.72 -0.04
CA ALA A 129 42.46 -26.11 0.36
C ALA A 129 42.85 -27.50 -0.18
N ALA A 130 41.91 -28.46 -0.15
CA ALA A 130 42.12 -29.79 -0.71
C ALA A 130 42.27 -29.76 -2.24
N GLN A 131 41.51 -28.90 -2.94
CA GLN A 131 41.65 -28.72 -4.38
C GLN A 131 43.02 -28.12 -4.74
N ARG A 132 43.46 -27.06 -4.05
CA ARG A 132 44.78 -26.47 -4.28
C ARG A 132 45.92 -27.47 -4.05
N ALA A 133 45.83 -28.29 -3.01
CA ALA A 133 46.82 -29.33 -2.76
C ALA A 133 46.86 -30.43 -3.85
N GLN A 134 45.76 -30.65 -4.58
CA GLN A 134 45.73 -31.56 -5.73
C GLN A 134 46.26 -30.91 -7.01
N GLU A 135 46.10 -29.60 -7.17
CA GLU A 135 46.61 -28.84 -8.32
C GLU A 135 48.13 -28.61 -8.23
N ASP A 136 48.67 -28.49 -7.01
CA ASP A 136 50.11 -28.29 -6.76
C ASP A 136 50.93 -29.60 -6.75
N ALA A 137 50.29 -30.77 -6.88
CA ALA A 137 50.91 -32.10 -6.87
C ALA A 137 51.05 -32.71 -8.27
#